data_AF-A0A6M0F979-F1
#
_entry.id   AF-A0A6M0F979-F1
#
_cell.length_a   1.000
_cell.length_b   1.000
_cell.length_c   1.000
_cell.angle_alpha   90.00
_cell.angle_beta   90.00
_cell.angle_gamma   90.00
#
_symmetry.space_group_name_H-M   'P 1'
#
loop_
_entity.id
_entity.type
_entity.pdbx_description
1 polymer ?
#
loop_
_entity_poly.entity_id
_entity_poly.type
_entity_poly.pdbx_seq_one_letter_code
_entity_poly.pdbx_strand_id
1 'polypeptide(L)'
;TEFALTDQLHSSGISTVDLSETDVQLEPNTFYRWQVVVVCDPNRPSESIVAEADILVVDPPTALTSTLAATPDPTRQVDIYGIEGFWYDAMGDAIALYEVGGKEAQLALLEDLAMIEAQEPQEAPSTDGDQEDISDDPDSSFSALLSQVVALLR
;
A
#
# COMPACT_ATOMS: atom_id res chain seq x y z
N THR A 1 -17.64 2.72 3.78
CA THR A 1 -17.53 3.30 5.14
C THR A 1 -16.20 3.99 5.21
N GLU A 2 -16.17 5.22 5.73
CA GLU A 2 -14.95 6.01 5.87
C GLU A 2 -14.55 6.06 7.34
N PHE A 3 -13.27 5.85 7.64
CA PHE A 3 -12.72 5.92 8.98
C PHE A 3 -11.53 6.88 8.96
N ALA A 4 -11.61 7.92 9.77
CA ALA A 4 -10.56 8.92 9.89
C ALA A 4 -9.92 8.83 11.27
N LEU A 5 -8.61 8.63 11.30
CA LEU A 5 -7.78 8.73 12.49
C LEU A 5 -6.93 9.99 12.36
N THR A 6 -6.94 10.83 13.39
CA THR A 6 -6.10 12.03 13.44
C THR A 6 -5.03 11.81 14.49
N ASP A 7 -3.77 11.74 14.07
CA ASP A 7 -2.64 11.61 14.97
C ASP A 7 -1.56 12.65 14.65
N GLN A 8 -0.76 12.99 15.66
CA GLN A 8 0.44 13.80 15.51
C GLN A 8 1.56 12.90 14.98
N LEU A 9 1.70 12.82 13.66
CA LEU A 9 2.79 12.09 13.02
C LEU A 9 4.15 12.60 13.55
N HIS A 10 5.02 11.67 13.94
CA HIS A 10 6.39 12.00 14.32
C HIS A 10 7.15 12.59 13.12
N SER A 11 8.17 13.39 13.38
CA SER A 11 8.86 14.20 12.36
C SER A 11 9.64 13.41 11.30
N SER A 12 9.78 12.09 11.43
CA SER A 12 10.40 11.20 10.44
C SER A 12 10.18 9.73 10.79
N GLY A 13 10.18 8.86 9.77
CA GLY A 13 10.18 7.40 9.91
C GLY A 13 8.88 6.73 9.49
N ILE A 14 8.74 5.45 9.83
CA ILE A 14 7.55 4.65 9.58
C ILE A 14 6.59 4.85 10.75
N SER A 15 5.33 5.17 10.45
CA SER A 15 4.25 5.24 11.42
C SER A 15 3.33 4.03 11.24
N THR A 16 2.89 3.44 12.33
CA THR A 16 1.96 2.31 12.33
C THR A 16 0.64 2.70 12.96
N VAL A 17 -0.44 2.18 12.40
CA VAL A 17 -1.78 2.29 12.96
C VAL A 17 -2.26 0.89 13.28
N ASP A 18 -2.59 0.64 14.56
CA ASP A 18 -3.20 -0.63 14.97
C ASP A 18 -4.72 -0.53 14.83
N LEU A 19 -5.28 -1.25 13.85
CA LEU A 19 -6.72 -1.27 13.63
C LEU A 19 -7.48 -1.95 14.77
N SER A 20 -6.83 -2.78 15.59
CA SER A 20 -7.46 -3.43 16.75
C SER A 20 -7.84 -2.44 17.86
N GLU A 21 -7.22 -1.25 17.87
CA GLU A 21 -7.58 -0.15 18.76
C GLU A 21 -8.80 0.64 18.26
N THR A 22 -9.38 0.23 17.12
CA THR A 22 -10.53 0.88 16.48
C THR A 22 -11.68 -0.11 16.30
N ASP A 23 -12.88 0.40 16.00
CA ASP A 23 -14.03 -0.43 15.63
C ASP A 23 -13.99 -0.89 14.14
N VAL A 24 -12.87 -0.66 13.45
CA VAL A 24 -12.70 -1.00 12.04
C VAL A 24 -12.34 -2.47 11.89
N GLN A 25 -13.10 -3.18 11.06
CA GLN A 25 -12.77 -4.53 10.64
C GLN A 25 -12.75 -4.60 9.12
N LEU A 26 -11.66 -5.16 8.60
CA LEU A 26 -11.50 -5.42 7.17
C LEU A 26 -12.02 -6.84 6.88
N GLU A 27 -12.75 -6.99 5.78
CA GLU A 27 -13.37 -8.23 5.36
C GLU A 27 -12.64 -8.79 4.13
N PRO A 28 -12.41 -10.11 4.06
CA PRO A 28 -11.84 -10.74 2.88
C PRO A 28 -12.65 -10.48 1.61
N ASN A 29 -11.96 -10.54 0.47
CA ASN A 29 -12.49 -10.30 -0.87
C ASN A 29 -13.12 -8.91 -1.04
N THR A 30 -12.59 -7.92 -0.30
CA THR A 30 -13.09 -6.54 -0.31
C THR A 30 -11.96 -5.57 -0.64
N PHE A 31 -12.24 -4.66 -1.57
CA PHE A 31 -11.37 -3.53 -1.87
C PHE A 31 -11.59 -2.40 -0.86
N TYR A 32 -10.50 -1.90 -0.30
CA TYR A 32 -10.48 -0.73 0.55
C TYR A 32 -9.56 0.32 -0.06
N ARG A 33 -9.86 1.59 0.22
CA ARG A 33 -8.94 2.69 -0.06
C ARG A 33 -8.33 3.15 1.25
N TRP A 34 -7.01 3.16 1.34
CA TRP A 34 -6.34 3.92 2.39
C TRP A 34 -5.98 5.29 1.87
N GLN A 35 -6.00 6.27 2.76
CA GLN A 35 -5.64 7.65 2.45
C GLN A 35 -4.90 8.25 3.65
N VAL A 36 -3.80 8.94 3.38
CA VAL A 36 -3.08 9.77 4.34
C VAL A 36 -3.15 11.20 3.86
N VAL A 37 -3.66 12.09 4.72
CA VAL A 37 -3.79 13.52 4.45
C VAL A 37 -2.87 14.30 5.38
N VAL A 38 -1.88 14.99 4.82
CA VAL A 38 -1.00 15.89 5.56
C VAL A 38 -1.55 17.31 5.44
N VAL A 39 -2.18 17.78 6.52
CA VAL A 39 -2.76 19.12 6.61
C VAL A 39 -1.69 20.12 7.01
N CYS A 40 -1.20 20.90 6.03
CA CYS A 40 -0.18 21.92 6.25
C CYS A 40 -0.76 23.24 6.81
N ASP A 41 -1.90 23.70 6.29
CA ASP A 41 -2.65 24.88 6.77
C ASP A 41 -4.09 24.47 7.09
N PRO A 42 -4.49 24.38 8.37
CA PRO A 42 -5.86 24.01 8.76
C PRO A 42 -6.94 24.95 8.23
N ASN A 43 -6.60 26.18 7.82
CA ASN A 43 -7.56 27.12 7.22
C ASN A 43 -7.73 26.90 5.71
N ARG A 44 -6.84 26.12 5.09
CA ARG A 44 -6.84 25.78 3.66
C ARG A 44 -6.66 24.27 3.45
N PRO A 45 -7.59 23.44 3.97
CA PRO A 45 -7.47 21.98 3.89
C PRO A 45 -7.50 21.44 2.46
N SER A 46 -8.02 22.19 1.49
CA SER A 46 -7.97 21.86 0.07
C SER A 46 -6.56 21.85 -0.52
N GLU A 47 -5.59 22.47 0.16
CA GLU A 47 -4.16 22.48 -0.22
C GLU A 47 -3.37 21.37 0.48
N SER A 48 -4.04 20.46 1.19
CA SER A 48 -3.38 19.34 1.88
C SER A 48 -2.75 18.37 0.90
N ILE A 49 -1.63 17.78 1.30
CA ILE A 49 -0.98 16.71 0.53
C ILE A 49 -1.74 15.42 0.82
N VAL A 50 -2.17 14.73 -0.23
CA VAL A 50 -2.93 13.48 -0.12
C VAL A 50 -2.15 12.36 -0.81
N ALA A 51 -1.93 11.28 -0.08
CA ALA A 51 -1.49 10.01 -0.65
C ALA A 51 -2.60 8.99 -0.45
N GLU A 52 -2.92 8.23 -1.49
CA GLU A 52 -3.95 7.18 -1.43
C GLU A 52 -3.57 6.00 -2.31
N ALA A 53 -4.02 4.81 -1.91
CA ALA A 53 -4.01 3.64 -2.77
C ALA A 53 -5.14 2.68 -2.40
N ASP A 54 -5.43 1.77 -3.33
CA ASP A 54 -6.40 0.70 -3.15
C ASP A 54 -5.71 -0.57 -2.67
N ILE A 55 -6.30 -1.24 -1.68
CA ILE A 55 -5.85 -2.53 -1.14
C ILE A 55 -6.95 -3.56 -1.29
N LEU A 56 -6.56 -4.79 -1.61
CA LEU A 56 -7.48 -5.92 -1.63
C LEU A 56 -7.17 -6.81 -0.44
N VAL A 57 -8.15 -6.96 0.44
CA VAL A 57 -8.04 -7.92 1.54
C VAL A 57 -8.47 -9.27 1.01
N VAL A 58 -7.63 -10.29 1.15
CA VAL A 58 -7.90 -11.64 0.62
C VAL A 58 -7.83 -12.69 1.73
N ASP A 59 -8.53 -13.80 1.52
CA ASP A 59 -8.37 -14.97 2.37
C ASP A 59 -6.95 -15.55 2.21
N PRO A 60 -6.31 -16.05 3.29
CA PRO A 60 -5.01 -16.71 3.20
C PRO A 60 -5.07 -17.90 2.25
N PRO A 61 -4.31 -17.89 1.13
CA PRO A 61 -4.25 -19.04 0.25
C PRO A 61 -3.73 -20.26 1.02
N THR A 62 -4.38 -21.41 0.86
CA THR A 62 -4.01 -22.63 1.62
C THR A 62 -2.54 -23.03 1.43
N ALA A 63 -1.98 -22.76 0.25
CA ALA A 63 -0.56 -22.98 -0.04
C ALA A 63 0.34 -22.08 0.82
N LEU A 64 0.01 -20.80 0.93
CA LEU A 64 0.72 -19.85 1.78
C LEU A 64 0.64 -20.27 3.26
N THR A 65 -0.55 -20.56 3.76
CA THR A 65 -0.74 -20.99 5.15
C THR A 65 0.07 -22.24 5.48
N SER A 66 0.12 -23.20 4.55
CA SER A 66 0.90 -24.44 4.72
C SER A 66 2.40 -24.18 4.75
N THR A 67 2.89 -23.29 3.90
CA THR A 67 4.32 -22.90 3.82
C THR A 67 4.75 -22.15 5.08
N LEU A 68 3.93 -21.23 5.57
CA LEU A 68 4.16 -20.50 6.82
C LEU A 68 4.18 -21.45 8.03
N ALA A 69 3.22 -22.37 8.12
CA ALA A 69 3.16 -23.35 9.20
C ALA A 69 4.38 -24.29 9.22
N ALA A 70 4.98 -24.55 8.06
CA ALA A 70 6.21 -25.35 7.94
C ALA A 70 7.50 -24.55 8.21
N THR A 71 7.41 -23.22 8.37
CA THR A 71 8.55 -22.32 8.52
C THR A 71 8.54 -21.70 9.92
N PRO A 72 9.25 -22.27 10.91
CA PRO A 72 9.23 -21.77 12.29
C PRO A 72 10.06 -20.51 12.53
N ASP A 73 10.88 -20.10 11.56
CA ASP A 73 11.71 -18.89 11.64
C ASP A 73 10.89 -17.65 11.25
N PRO A 74 10.58 -16.72 12.18
CA PRO A 74 9.73 -15.56 11.91
C PRO A 74 10.32 -14.62 10.85
N THR A 75 11.64 -14.45 10.82
CA THR A 75 12.29 -13.59 9.81
C THR A 75 12.12 -14.18 8.41
N ARG A 76 12.10 -15.52 8.30
CA ARG A 76 11.85 -16.19 7.03
C ARG A 76 10.38 -16.16 6.60
N GLN A 77 9.44 -15.99 7.55
CA GLN A 77 8.04 -15.77 7.21
C GLN A 77 7.82 -14.41 6.55
N VAL A 78 8.55 -13.36 6.98
CA VAL A 78 8.55 -12.04 6.32
C VAL A 78 8.88 -12.17 4.82
N ASP A 79 9.96 -12.89 4.49
CA ASP A 79 10.36 -13.13 3.10
C ASP A 79 9.26 -13.84 2.30
N ILE A 80 8.61 -14.84 2.91
CA ILE A 80 7.54 -15.62 2.28
C ILE A 80 6.36 -14.70 1.94
N TYR A 81 5.92 -13.85 2.88
CA TYR A 81 4.85 -12.88 2.61
C TYR A 81 5.22 -11.94 1.47
N GLY A 82 6.44 -11.37 1.49
CA GLY A 82 6.90 -10.45 0.45
C GLY A 82 6.92 -11.09 -0.94
N ILE A 83 7.47 -12.31 -1.06
CA ILE A 83 7.55 -13.06 -2.33
C ILE A 83 6.16 -13.40 -2.89
N GLU A 84 5.21 -13.72 -2.01
CA GLU A 84 3.86 -14.12 -2.40
C GLU A 84 2.92 -12.91 -2.63
N GLY A 85 3.44 -11.68 -2.55
CA GLY A 85 2.70 -10.44 -2.83
C GLY A 85 1.91 -9.86 -1.66
N PHE A 86 2.14 -10.37 -0.45
CA PHE A 86 1.52 -9.93 0.80
C PHE A 86 2.40 -8.89 1.51
N TRP A 87 2.64 -7.77 0.81
CA TRP A 87 3.64 -6.78 1.24
C TRP A 87 3.30 -6.11 2.58
N TYR A 88 2.02 -5.86 2.87
CA TYR A 88 1.62 -5.28 4.18
C TYR A 88 1.84 -6.25 5.34
N ASP A 89 1.57 -7.53 5.15
CA ASP A 89 1.86 -8.58 6.14
C ASP A 89 3.36 -8.71 6.37
N ALA A 90 4.14 -8.73 5.28
CA ALA A 90 5.61 -8.73 5.36
C ALA A 90 6.15 -7.52 6.13
N MET A 91 5.66 -6.32 5.81
CA MET A 91 6.08 -5.08 6.49
C MET A 91 5.66 -5.07 7.97
N GLY A 92 4.44 -5.53 8.28
CA GLY A 92 3.94 -5.65 9.65
C GLY A 92 4.82 -6.56 10.51
N ASP A 93 5.14 -7.75 10.00
CA ASP A 93 6.03 -8.69 10.69
C ASP A 93 7.47 -8.15 10.80
N ALA A 94 7.98 -7.48 9.76
CA ALA A 94 9.30 -6.85 9.79
C ALA A 94 9.40 -5.76 10.88
N ILE A 95 8.35 -4.95 11.05
CA ILE A 95 8.25 -3.94 12.12
C ILE A 95 8.19 -4.62 13.50
N ALA A 96 7.39 -5.68 13.65
CA ALA A 96 7.30 -6.41 14.91
C ALA A 96 8.62 -7.08 15.32
N LEU A 97 9.44 -7.46 14.33
CA LEU A 97 10.74 -8.12 14.52
C LEU A 97 11.93 -7.15 14.45
N TYR A 98 11.71 -5.84 14.41
CA TYR A 98 12.73 -4.84 14.05
C TYR A 98 14.08 -5.02 14.76
N GLU A 99 14.07 -5.24 16.08
CA GLU A 99 15.29 -5.36 16.91
C GLU A 99 15.98 -6.74 16.83
N VAL A 100 15.31 -7.76 16.28
CA VAL A 100 15.80 -9.16 16.28
C VAL A 100 16.07 -9.71 14.87
N GLY A 101 16.13 -8.82 13.87
CA GLY A 101 16.45 -9.15 12.47
C GLY A 101 15.43 -8.67 11.44
N GLY A 102 14.32 -8.06 11.89
CA GLY A 102 13.30 -7.47 11.00
C GLY A 102 13.77 -6.19 10.30
N LYS A 103 14.82 -5.53 10.79
CA LYS A 103 15.35 -4.31 10.18
C LYS A 103 15.89 -4.54 8.77
N GLU A 104 16.64 -5.61 8.54
CA GLU A 104 17.17 -5.96 7.22
C GLU A 104 16.02 -6.27 6.24
N ALA A 105 15.00 -7.01 6.70
CA ALA A 105 13.83 -7.31 5.90
C ALA A 105 13.01 -6.06 5.58
N GLN A 106 12.82 -5.16 6.56
CA GLN A 106 12.17 -3.86 6.34
C GLN A 106 12.90 -3.04 5.29
N LEU A 107 14.24 -2.96 5.36
CA LEU A 107 15.03 -2.21 4.38
C LEU A 107 14.88 -2.82 2.98
N ALA A 108 14.97 -4.14 2.85
CA ALA A 108 14.79 -4.83 1.58
C ALA A 108 13.40 -4.56 0.96
N LEU A 109 12.33 -4.63 1.76
CA LEU A 109 10.97 -4.34 1.31
C LEU A 109 10.80 -2.89 0.81
N LEU A 110 11.49 -1.93 1.43
CA LEU A 110 11.49 -0.53 1.01
C LEU A 110 12.34 -0.30 -0.26
N GLU A 111 13.46 -0.99 -0.39
CA GLU A 111 14.29 -0.96 -1.61
C GLU A 111 13.54 -1.54 -2.81
N ASP A 112 12.85 -2.67 -2.61
CA ASP A 112 11.99 -3.29 -3.63
C ASP A 112 10.86 -2.33 -4.04
N LEU A 113 10.18 -1.70 -3.08
CA LEU A 113 9.15 -0.70 -3.36
C LEU A 113 9.72 0.48 -4.16
N ALA A 114 10.84 1.05 -3.72
CA ALA A 114 11.48 2.17 -4.42
C ALA A 114 11.87 1.82 -5.87
N MET A 115 12.30 0.58 -6.11
CA MET A 115 12.62 0.08 -7.44
C MET A 115 11.36 -0.06 -8.31
N ILE A 116 10.23 -0.47 -7.74
CA ILE A 116 8.94 -0.57 -8.45
C ILE A 116 8.44 0.83 -8.82
N GLU A 117 8.43 1.78 -7.87
CA GLU A 117 7.98 3.16 -8.12
C GLU A 117 8.85 3.89 -9.15
N ALA A 118 10.17 3.64 -9.16
CA ALA A 118 11.07 4.22 -10.15
C ALA A 118 10.83 3.72 -11.59
N GLN A 119 10.09 2.62 -11.76
CA GLN A 119 9.76 2.03 -13.07
C GLN A 119 8.40 2.46 -13.61
N GLU A 120 7.58 3.18 -12.84
CA GLU A 120 6.31 3.69 -13.35
C GLU A 120 6.57 4.70 -14.48
N PRO A 121 5.90 4.56 -15.65
CA PRO A 121 6.02 5.53 -16.72
C PRO A 121 5.60 6.90 -16.20
N GLN A 122 6.55 7.83 -16.14
CA GLN A 122 6.21 9.24 -15.99
C GLN A 122 5.19 9.60 -17.05
N GLU A 123 4.02 10.08 -16.61
CA GLU A 123 2.97 10.64 -17.45
C GLU A 123 3.64 11.49 -18.54
N ALA A 124 3.47 11.07 -19.80
CA ALA A 124 4.10 11.74 -20.93
C ALA A 124 3.74 13.23 -20.84
N PRO A 125 4.70 14.16 -21.05
CA PRO A 125 4.40 15.57 -21.00
C PRO A 125 3.24 15.84 -21.95
N SER A 126 2.11 16.26 -21.37
CA SER A 126 0.93 16.72 -22.09
C SER A 126 1.39 17.76 -23.08
N THR A 127 1.45 17.36 -24.35
CA THR A 127 1.62 18.30 -25.45
C THR A 127 0.29 18.99 -25.59
N ASP A 128 0.10 20.02 -24.78
CA ASP A 128 -0.94 21.03 -25.00
C ASP A 128 -0.50 21.82 -26.23
N GLY A 129 -0.81 21.25 -27.39
CA GLY A 129 -0.75 21.88 -28.69
C GLY A 129 -2.16 21.83 -29.25
N ASP A 130 -2.81 22.98 -29.27
CA ASP A 130 -4.13 23.22 -29.84
C ASP A 130 -4.41 22.37 -31.08
N GLN A 131 -5.35 21.42 -31.00
CA GLN A 131 -6.08 20.95 -32.17
C GLN A 131 -7.44 20.40 -31.73
N GLU A 132 -8.47 21.22 -31.90
CA GLU A 132 -9.85 20.78 -32.02
C GLU A 132 -9.95 19.72 -33.13
N ASP A 133 -10.35 18.49 -32.80
CA ASP A 133 -11.33 17.77 -33.60
C ASP A 133 -12.04 16.70 -32.77
N ILE A 134 -13.36 16.72 -32.84
CA ILE A 134 -14.26 15.80 -32.16
C ILE A 134 -14.24 14.48 -32.93
N SER A 135 -13.91 13.39 -32.25
CA SER A 135 -14.26 12.05 -32.67
C SER A 135 -14.55 11.23 -31.42
N ASP A 136 -15.83 10.89 -31.25
CA ASP A 136 -16.33 9.94 -30.27
C ASP A 136 -15.53 8.63 -30.34
N ASP A 137 -14.67 8.40 -29.34
CA ASP A 137 -14.02 7.11 -29.12
C ASP A 137 -14.56 6.49 -27.82
N PRO A 138 -15.37 5.41 -27.88
CA PRO A 138 -15.84 4.71 -26.70
C PRO A 138 -14.76 3.83 -26.03
N ASP A 139 -13.53 3.80 -26.56
CA ASP A 139 -12.41 3.07 -25.96
C ASP A 139 -11.58 3.91 -24.97
N SER A 140 -12.25 4.75 -24.15
CA SER A 140 -11.72 5.13 -22.81
C SER A 140 -11.80 3.92 -21.86
N SER A 141 -11.35 2.78 -22.37
CA SER A 141 -11.10 1.55 -21.68
C SER A 141 -9.78 1.75 -20.93
N PHE A 142 -9.88 1.77 -19.59
CA PHE A 142 -8.86 1.16 -18.74
C PHE A 142 -7.44 1.77 -18.75
N SER A 143 -7.28 3.06 -19.04
CA SER A 143 -6.01 3.78 -18.86
C SER A 143 -5.93 4.33 -17.42
N ALA A 144 -5.34 3.68 -16.41
CA ALA A 144 -4.25 2.72 -16.43
C ALA A 144 -4.40 1.70 -15.27
N LEU A 145 -4.47 0.42 -15.61
CA LEU A 145 -4.00 -0.64 -14.70
C LEU A 145 -2.46 -0.47 -14.65
N LEU A 146 -1.78 -0.29 -13.51
CA LEU A 146 -2.04 -0.78 -12.17
C LEU A 146 -1.78 0.34 -11.13
N SER A 147 -2.82 0.82 -10.45
CA SER A 147 -2.66 1.02 -9.01
C SER A 147 -2.24 -0.35 -8.46
N GLN A 148 -1.08 -0.43 -7.84
CA GLN A 148 -0.61 -1.65 -7.20
C GLN A 148 -1.67 -2.09 -6.19
N VAL A 149 -2.50 -3.06 -6.58
CA VAL A 149 -3.40 -3.74 -5.65
C VAL A 149 -2.51 -4.62 -4.80
N VAL A 150 -2.05 -4.06 -3.68
CA VAL A 150 -1.27 -4.80 -2.71
C VAL A 150 -2.25 -5.63 -1.87
N ALA A 151 -1.98 -6.93 -1.78
CA ALA A 151 -2.80 -7.84 -0.99
C ALA A 151 -2.46 -7.70 0.49
N LEU A 152 -3.50 -7.74 1.33
CA LEU A 152 -3.40 -7.80 2.79
C LEU A 152 -4.16 -9.04 3.27
N LEU A 153 -3.57 -9.83 4.16
CA LEU A 153 -4.24 -10.98 4.79
C LEU A 153 -5.04 -10.57 6.02
N ARG A 154 -6.01 -11.44 6.37
CA ARG A 154 -6.74 -11.41 7.63
C ARG A 154 -6.67 -12.78 8.31
#